data_AF-K1SHD5-F1
#
_entry.id   AF-K1SHD5-F1
#
_cell.length_a   1.000
_cell.length_b   1.000
_cell.length_c   1.000
_cell.angle_alpha   90.00
_cell.angle_beta   90.00
_cell.angle_gamma   90.00
#
_symmetry.space_group_name_H-M   'P 1'
#
loop_
_entity.id
_entity.type
_entity.pdbx_description
1 polymer ?
#
loop_
_entity_poly.entity_id
_entity_poly.type
_entity_poly.pdbx_seq_one_letter_code
_entity_poly.pdbx_strand_id
1 'polypeptide(L)'
;MPVHADEPVETDSMTPDSMKLYELQQIEVTATRVDRKTPVAYADIGREAISRRNFGSDMPTLLQMTPSVVATSDAGNGIGGTAFRLRGSDAS
;
A
#
# COMPACT_ATOMS: atom_id res chain seq x y z
N MET A 1 -7.30 -67.19 24.09
CA MET A 1 -6.58 -66.25 23.20
C MET A 1 -7.09 -64.85 23.50
N PRO A 2 -6.28 -63.96 24.10
CA PRO A 2 -6.71 -62.59 24.37
C PRO A 2 -5.79 -61.53 23.70
N VAL A 3 -6.32 -60.31 23.69
CA VAL A 3 -5.72 -58.97 23.50
C VAL A 3 -5.46 -58.46 22.07
N HIS A 4 -6.48 -57.82 21.49
CA HIS A 4 -6.26 -56.58 20.71
C HIS A 4 -6.01 -55.47 21.73
N ALA A 5 -4.75 -55.04 21.85
CA ALA A 5 -4.38 -53.86 22.60
C ALA A 5 -4.59 -52.63 21.73
N ASP A 6 -5.24 -51.62 22.30
CA ASP A 6 -5.30 -50.25 21.78
C ASP A 6 -3.89 -49.76 21.41
N GLU A 7 -3.70 -49.35 20.15
CA GLU A 7 -2.56 -48.51 19.79
C GLU A 7 -2.80 -47.11 20.37
N PRO A 8 -1.88 -46.56 21.17
CA PRO A 8 -2.04 -45.20 21.68
C PRO A 8 -1.92 -44.20 20.53
N VAL A 9 -2.97 -43.40 20.33
CA VAL A 9 -2.94 -42.21 19.47
C VAL A 9 -1.88 -41.26 20.02
N GLU A 10 -0.78 -41.13 19.29
CA GLU A 10 0.27 -40.15 19.56
C GLU A 10 -0.36 -38.75 19.45
N THR A 11 -0.62 -38.14 20.61
CA THR A 11 -1.04 -36.75 20.70
C THR A 11 0.13 -35.90 20.21
N ASP A 12 0.04 -35.39 18.98
CA ASP A 12 0.98 -34.44 18.40
C ASP A 12 1.20 -33.30 19.41
N SER A 13 2.36 -33.34 20.05
CA SER A 13 2.78 -32.32 21.00
C SER A 13 2.80 -31.00 20.26
N MET A 14 1.89 -30.09 20.64
CA MET A 14 1.85 -28.71 20.19
C MET A 14 3.22 -28.06 20.41
N THR A 15 4.07 -28.19 19.40
CA THR A 15 5.34 -27.50 19.30
C THR A 15 4.99 -26.03 19.18
N PRO A 16 5.38 -25.18 20.14
CA PRO A 16 5.02 -23.77 20.08
C PRO A 16 5.62 -23.16 18.80
N ASP A 17 4.75 -22.59 17.96
CA ASP A 17 5.11 -21.93 16.71
C ASP A 17 6.18 -20.86 16.97
N SER A 18 7.25 -20.86 16.17
CA SER A 18 8.42 -19.98 16.31
C SER A 18 8.13 -18.52 15.91
N MET A 19 6.91 -18.23 15.46
CA MET A 19 6.44 -16.89 15.13
C MET A 19 6.46 -15.97 16.36
N LYS A 20 7.38 -15.02 16.38
CA LYS A 20 7.35 -13.91 17.34
C LYS A 20 6.22 -12.96 16.99
N LEU A 21 5.19 -12.91 17.85
CA LEU A 21 4.19 -11.85 17.80
C LEU A 21 4.86 -10.53 18.21
N TYR A 22 4.96 -9.60 17.26
CA TYR A 22 5.36 -8.23 17.52
C TYR A 22 4.13 -7.37 17.70
N GLU A 23 3.95 -6.80 18.89
CA GLU A 23 3.00 -5.71 19.07
C GLU A 23 3.59 -4.45 18.44
N LEU A 24 2.91 -3.93 17.41
CA LEU A 24 3.31 -2.70 16.74
C LEU A 24 3.02 -1.50 17.64
N GLN A 25 3.88 -0.48 17.59
CA GLN A 25 3.63 0.76 18.32
C GLN A 25 2.37 1.47 17.76
N GLN A 26 1.57 2.02 18.67
CA GLN A 26 0.44 2.87 18.29
C GLN A 26 0.97 4.17 17.68
N ILE A 27 0.55 4.47 16.45
CA ILE A 27 0.90 5.70 15.74
C ILE A 27 -0.35 6.59 15.72
N GLU A 28 -0.23 7.82 16.24
CA GLU A 28 -1.24 8.86 16.08
C GLU A 28 -0.94 9.68 14.81
N VAL A 29 -1.90 9.74 13.89
CA VAL A 29 -1.76 10.49 12.64
C VAL A 29 -2.63 11.75 12.72
N THR A 30 -2.00 12.91 12.91
CA THR A 30 -2.67 14.21 12.89
C THR A 30 -2.47 14.86 11.52
N ALA A 31 -3.56 15.16 10.82
CA ALA A 31 -3.51 15.78 9.50
C ALA A 31 -4.66 16.77 9.29
N THR A 32 -4.39 17.87 8.60
CA THR A 32 -5.43 18.80 8.13
C THR A 32 -6.05 18.23 6.86
N ARG A 33 -7.35 17.88 6.92
CA ARG A 33 -8.08 17.34 5.77
C ARG A 33 -8.89 18.44 5.09
N VAL A 34 -8.83 18.46 3.76
CA VAL A 34 -9.66 19.32 2.93
C VAL A 34 -11.04 18.70 2.71
N ASP A 35 -12.05 19.54 2.65
CA ASP A 35 -13.42 19.17 2.27
C ASP A 35 -13.97 20.16 1.22
N ARG A 36 -15.24 19.97 0.83
CA ARG A 36 -15.91 20.81 -0.16
C ARG A 36 -16.04 22.29 0.23
N LYS A 37 -15.91 22.62 1.52
CA LYS A 37 -16.01 23.99 2.03
C LYS A 37 -14.63 24.65 2.14
N THR A 38 -13.57 23.88 2.01
CA THR A 38 -12.20 24.40 2.06
C THR A 38 -11.92 25.18 0.78
N PRO A 39 -11.50 26.47 0.84
CA PRO A 39 -11.34 27.34 -0.33
C PRO A 39 -10.01 27.10 -1.06
N VAL A 40 -9.68 25.84 -1.33
CA VAL A 40 -8.49 25.43 -2.07
C VAL A 40 -8.87 24.38 -3.11
N ALA A 41 -8.22 24.39 -4.27
CA ALA A 41 -8.46 23.35 -5.27
C ALA A 41 -7.83 22.02 -4.82
N TYR A 42 -8.65 20.97 -4.75
CA TYR A 42 -8.28 19.60 -4.41
C TYR A 42 -8.89 18.63 -5.42
N ALA A 43 -8.34 17.41 -5.49
CA ALA A 43 -8.87 16.33 -6.30
C ALA A 43 -8.80 15.03 -5.51
N ASP A 44 -9.93 14.34 -5.38
CA ASP A 44 -10.00 12.99 -4.82
C ASP A 44 -9.90 11.97 -5.96
N ILE A 45 -8.88 11.11 -5.90
CA ILE A 45 -8.68 10.04 -6.88
C ILE A 45 -8.96 8.72 -6.21
N GLY A 46 -10.11 8.12 -6.56
CA GLY A 46 -10.55 6.86 -5.98
C GLY A 46 -9.74 5.66 -6.46
N ARG A 47 -9.77 4.58 -5.68
CA ARG A 47 -9.12 3.30 -5.98
C ARG A 47 -9.40 2.82 -7.39
N GLU A 48 -10.66 2.83 -7.81
CA GLU A 48 -11.06 2.34 -9.15
C GLU A 48 -10.36 3.11 -10.28
N ALA A 49 -10.21 4.43 -10.12
CA ALA A 49 -9.53 5.27 -11.11
C ALA A 49 -8.03 4.96 -11.19
N ILE A 50 -7.40 4.67 -10.04
CA ILE A 50 -6.01 4.21 -9.97
C ILE A 50 -5.88 2.82 -10.61
N SER A 51 -6.72 1.86 -10.20
CA SER A 51 -6.65 0.47 -10.69
C SER A 51 -6.77 0.36 -12.21
N ARG A 52 -7.67 1.13 -12.84
CA ARG A 52 -7.83 1.10 -14.31
C ARG A 52 -6.60 1.58 -15.08
N ARG A 53 -5.70 2.31 -14.43
CA ARG A 53 -4.49 2.87 -15.05
C ARG A 53 -3.22 2.19 -14.54
N ASN A 54 -3.33 1.37 -13.49
CA ASN A 54 -2.21 0.74 -12.85
C ASN A 54 -1.78 -0.51 -13.62
N PHE A 55 -0.86 -0.33 -14.56
CA PHE A 55 -0.20 -1.40 -15.30
C PHE A 55 1.18 -1.75 -14.73
N GLY A 56 1.42 -1.46 -13.44
CA GLY A 56 2.74 -1.58 -12.80
C GLY A 56 3.61 -0.32 -12.91
N SER A 57 3.03 0.81 -13.30
CA SER A 57 3.69 2.11 -13.35
C SER A 57 3.71 2.79 -11.99
N ASP A 58 4.64 3.71 -11.79
CA ASP A 58 4.77 4.46 -10.55
C ASP A 58 3.62 5.47 -10.35
N MET A 59 3.40 5.86 -9.09
CA MET A 59 2.35 6.82 -8.71
C MET A 59 2.40 8.15 -9.49
N PRO A 60 3.57 8.81 -9.69
CA PRO A 60 3.66 9.99 -10.55
C PRO A 60 2.99 9.83 -11.91
N THR A 61 3.27 8.72 -12.61
CA THR A 61 2.71 8.38 -13.91
C THR A 61 1.18 8.20 -13.83
N LEU A 62 0.69 7.53 -12.79
CA LEU A 62 -0.76 7.34 -12.57
C LEU A 62 -1.51 8.65 -12.36
N LEU A 63 -0.84 9.63 -11.76
CA LEU A 63 -1.39 10.95 -11.44
C LEU A 63 -1.27 11.95 -12.60
N GLN A 64 -0.58 11.63 -13.71
CA GLN A 64 -0.25 12.59 -14.78
C GLN A 64 -1.47 13.23 -15.46
N MET A 65 -2.63 12.55 -15.44
CA MET A 65 -3.88 13.08 -16.01
C MET A 65 -4.61 14.02 -15.05
N THR A 66 -4.11 14.19 -13.83
CA THR A 66 -4.66 15.12 -12.85
C THR A 66 -4.20 16.53 -13.22
N PRO A 67 -5.11 17.51 -13.29
CA PRO A 67 -4.74 18.89 -13.61
C PRO A 67 -3.64 19.41 -12.69
N SER A 68 -2.72 20.18 -13.25
CA SER A 68 -1.54 20.75 -12.56
C SER A 68 -0.49 19.74 -12.10
N VAL A 69 -0.60 18.45 -12.44
CA VAL A 69 0.45 17.45 -12.21
C VAL A 69 1.23 17.25 -13.50
N VAL A 70 2.56 17.26 -13.40
CA VAL A 70 3.45 16.85 -14.49
C VAL A 70 4.37 15.77 -13.94
N ALA A 71 4.34 14.60 -14.58
CA ALA A 71 5.20 13.47 -14.25
C ALA A 71 6.33 13.34 -15.29
N THR A 72 7.52 12.99 -14.82
CA THR A 72 8.71 12.79 -15.65
C THR A 72 9.42 11.52 -15.20
N SER A 73 9.92 10.73 -16.14
CA SER A 73 10.69 9.51 -15.89
C SER A 73 12.00 9.60 -16.67
N ASP A 74 13.11 9.27 -16.05
CA ASP A 74 14.40 9.12 -16.75
C ASP A 74 14.45 7.85 -17.62
N ALA A 75 13.81 6.78 -17.16
CA ALA A 75 13.69 5.50 -17.87
C ALA A 75 12.70 5.54 -19.04
N GLY A 76 11.81 6.53 -19.10
CA GLY A 76 10.85 6.75 -20.18
C GLY A 76 9.68 5.76 -20.23
N ASN A 77 9.69 4.71 -19.40
CA ASN A 77 8.62 3.71 -19.27
C ASN A 77 7.69 3.96 -18.07
N GLY A 78 7.97 4.97 -17.24
CA GLY A 78 7.15 5.31 -16.08
C GLY A 78 7.27 4.31 -14.91
N ILE A 79 8.35 3.52 -14.89
CA ILE A 79 8.69 2.55 -13.82
C ILE A 79 10.11 2.87 -13.33
N GLY A 80 10.23 3.17 -12.04
CA GLY A 80 11.49 3.62 -11.45
C GLY A 80 11.88 5.02 -11.94
N GLY A 81 12.64 5.74 -11.10
CA GLY A 81 13.19 7.05 -11.45
C GLY A 81 12.12 8.08 -11.86
N THR A 82 10.87 7.90 -11.43
CA THR A 82 9.80 8.85 -11.71
C THR A 82 9.75 9.96 -10.67
N ALA A 83 9.66 11.19 -11.15
CA ALA A 83 9.42 12.38 -10.36
C ALA A 83 8.13 13.05 -10.84
N PHE A 84 7.54 13.88 -9.99
CA PHE A 84 6.46 14.77 -10.39
C PHE A 84 6.66 16.16 -9.81
N ARG A 85 6.02 17.11 -10.47
CA ARG A 85 5.84 18.47 -9.97
C ARG A 85 4.35 18.79 -9.93
N LEU A 86 3.94 19.57 -8.93
CA LEU A 86 2.58 20.02 -8.73
C LEU A 86 2.54 21.55 -8.83
N ARG A 87 1.73 22.09 -9.75
CA ARG A 87 1.63 23.55 -9.99
C ARG A 87 2.98 24.23 -10.23
N GLY A 88 3.92 23.51 -10.83
CA GLY A 88 5.27 24.00 -11.12
C GLY A 88 6.30 23.81 -10.02
N SER A 89 5.91 23.31 -8.84
CA SER A 89 6.82 23.00 -7.72
C SER A 89 7.17 21.51 -7.68
N ASP A 90 8.44 21.20 -7.50
CA ASP A 90 8.97 19.86 -7.23
C ASP A 90 9.58 19.79 -5.81
N ALA A 91 10.08 18.61 -5.43
CA ALA A 91 10.64 18.33 -4.11
C ALA A 91 12.16 18.55 -4.05
N SER A 92 12.64 19.68 -4.60
CA SER A 92 14.06 20.07 -4.58
C SER A 92 14.44 20.89 -3.35
#